data_AF-A0AAD8TXC4-F1
#
_entry.id   AF-A0AAD8TXC4-F1
#
_cell.length_a   1.000
_cell.length_b   1.000
_cell.length_c   1.000
_cell.angle_alpha   90.00
_cell.angle_beta   90.00
_cell.angle_gamma   90.00
#
_symmetry.space_group_name_H-M   'P 1'
#
loop_
_entity.id
_entity.type
_entity.pdbx_description
1 polymer ?
#
loop_
_entity_poly.entity_id
_entity_poly.type
_entity_poly.pdbx_seq_one_letter_code
_entity_poly.pdbx_strand_id
1 'polypeptide(L)'
;MESNISTCAICNGDMRRGVGGSSFTADCSHQFHFRCVLASSTSQACPLCSARCRELPSFRSSKSTPPPPASRVPAQPFFRPKEPRVFDDDDPLVRPPRPLGDRHHSAAGSTSSSSSSGSIAVALNTHCEYSSLPRDATHENFAVLVHARAPGSGGVDAPPRARAPLDLVTVLDVSGSMVGSKLALLKQAMGFVVDSLGPADRLCVVSFSSGASRLMRLARMSESDGGGKALAKRAVESLAAGGGTNIGAALRKAAKVLDDRLHRNAVASVILLSDGQDTYTVPRRGQDADYDALVPPSFAYTGDGYRSAPVHTFGFGTDHDAAAMHTIAEATGGTFSFIENEADVQDAFAQCIGGLLSVAVQELRVDVACANTGVRVRSVSSGCYRSRIDEDGRAASIDVGELYADEERRFLLLMDVPRARVTSDVTHLMQVSCAYRDMATGLATNVDGEDAVVLRPSRAARLERSAEVDRERVRLEATDGIAAARAAAERGAHEEAVEILRKKQRAVARSAAARAGDSMCVELSRDLQEMRSRVADRRRYELSGRAYVLAGLSSHAQQRATSRQMSCDGETAGRRAEAGRGTTQISTASFSYMTPAMMDMLCWCSPRLHPLSPRSAHGRR
;
A
#
# COMPACT_ATOMS: atom_id res chain seq x y z
N MET A 1 -11.86 53.66 45.86
CA MET A 1 -12.14 52.98 44.58
C MET A 1 -11.33 51.69 44.57
N GLU A 2 -11.91 50.62 45.09
CA GLU A 2 -11.38 49.26 44.95
C GLU A 2 -12.38 48.49 44.08
N SER A 3 -11.94 48.07 42.91
CA SER A 3 -12.73 47.29 41.96
C SER A 3 -12.71 45.83 42.37
N ASN A 4 -13.82 45.33 42.94
CA ASN A 4 -14.07 43.88 43.09
C ASN A 4 -14.08 43.23 41.69
N ILE A 5 -13.04 42.47 41.37
CA ILE A 5 -12.96 41.67 40.15
C ILE A 5 -13.67 40.34 40.43
N SER A 6 -14.81 40.10 39.79
CA SER A 6 -15.53 38.83 39.89
C SER A 6 -14.99 37.81 38.87
N THR A 7 -14.43 36.70 39.36
CA THR A 7 -13.91 35.58 38.57
C THR A 7 -14.93 34.43 38.54
N CYS A 8 -14.94 33.68 37.43
CA CYS A 8 -15.80 32.49 37.27
C CYS A 8 -15.27 31.32 38.12
N ALA A 9 -16.11 30.73 38.98
CA ALA A 9 -15.67 29.69 39.91
C ALA A 9 -15.43 28.30 39.27
N ILE A 10 -15.67 28.13 37.96
CA ILE A 10 -15.42 26.86 37.24
C ILE A 10 -14.12 26.93 36.42
N CYS A 11 -13.84 28.05 35.75
CA CYS A 11 -12.67 28.20 34.88
C CYS A 11 -11.65 29.23 35.36
N ASN A 12 -11.91 29.90 36.49
CA ASN A 12 -11.13 31.01 37.04
C ASN A 12 -10.90 32.19 36.07
N GLY A 13 -11.68 32.26 34.99
CA GLY A 13 -11.62 33.34 34.00
C GLY A 13 -12.42 34.58 34.41
N ASP A 14 -12.02 35.74 33.88
CA ASP A 14 -12.66 37.03 34.13
C ASP A 14 -14.12 37.07 33.62
N MET A 15 -15.05 37.56 34.44
CA MET A 15 -16.47 37.64 34.06
C MET A 15 -16.79 38.73 33.02
N ARG A 16 -15.87 39.68 32.76
CA ARG A 16 -16.11 40.84 31.86
C ARG A 16 -15.71 40.64 30.39
N ARG A 17 -14.99 39.56 30.04
CA ARG A 17 -14.43 39.37 28.67
C ARG A 17 -15.14 38.30 27.81
N GLY A 18 -16.28 37.77 28.25
CA GLY A 18 -17.08 36.84 27.46
C GLY A 18 -17.95 37.55 26.43
N VAL A 19 -17.61 37.43 25.14
CA VAL A 19 -18.49 37.80 24.02
C VAL A 19 -19.71 36.87 24.02
N GLY A 20 -20.85 37.38 24.49
CA GLY A 20 -22.12 36.64 24.59
C GLY A 20 -22.68 36.68 26.01
N GLY A 21 -23.46 37.73 26.30
CA GLY A 21 -24.01 38.00 27.62
C GLY A 21 -24.97 36.92 28.14
N SER A 22 -24.67 36.43 29.34
CA SER A 22 -25.63 36.03 30.39
C SER A 22 -24.83 35.49 31.57
N SER A 23 -24.76 36.27 32.65
CA SER A 23 -24.24 35.80 33.94
C SER A 23 -25.35 35.03 34.64
N PHE A 24 -25.01 33.86 35.20
CA PHE A 24 -25.95 33.03 35.96
C PHE A 24 -25.72 33.27 37.46
N THR A 25 -26.78 33.61 38.20
CA THR A 25 -26.73 33.81 39.65
C THR A 25 -27.65 32.81 40.34
N ALA A 26 -27.08 31.88 41.11
CA ALA A 26 -27.88 31.06 42.02
C ALA A 26 -28.24 31.87 43.28
N ASP A 27 -29.08 31.33 44.18
CA ASP A 27 -29.31 31.94 45.52
C ASP A 27 -28.04 31.99 46.41
N CYS A 28 -26.88 31.58 45.88
CA CYS A 28 -25.56 31.79 46.47
C CYS A 28 -24.76 32.84 45.69
N SER A 29 -23.80 33.49 46.34
CA SER A 29 -22.95 34.56 45.77
C SER A 29 -21.93 34.11 44.71
N HIS A 30 -22.03 32.88 44.18
CA HIS A 30 -21.15 32.35 43.14
C HIS A 30 -21.57 32.81 41.74
N GLN A 31 -20.58 33.13 40.89
CA GLN A 31 -20.79 33.56 39.50
C GLN A 31 -20.14 32.60 38.50
N PHE A 32 -20.83 32.34 37.39
CA PHE A 32 -20.39 31.41 36.34
C PHE A 32 -20.66 31.95 34.95
N HIS A 33 -19.85 31.52 33.97
CA HIS A 33 -20.21 31.67 32.55
C HIS A 33 -21.31 30.67 32.18
N PHE A 34 -22.29 31.10 31.36
CA PHE A 34 -23.42 30.27 30.93
C PHE A 34 -22.99 28.94 30.25
N ARG A 35 -21.93 28.98 29.42
CA ARG A 35 -21.37 27.77 28.78
C ARG A 35 -20.74 26.79 29.78
N CYS A 36 -20.17 27.28 30.89
CA CYS A 36 -19.58 26.42 31.91
C CYS A 36 -20.65 25.65 32.69
N VAL A 37 -21.86 26.20 32.83
CA VAL A 37 -22.99 25.54 33.51
C VAL A 37 -23.66 24.50 32.61
N LEU A 38 -23.81 24.77 31.30
CA LEU A 38 -24.40 23.81 30.36
C LEU A 38 -23.60 22.50 30.18
N ALA A 39 -22.29 22.55 30.42
CA ALA A 39 -21.44 21.37 30.43
C ALA A 39 -21.57 20.53 31.72
N SER A 40 -22.15 21.11 32.78
CA SER A 40 -22.49 20.37 34.00
C SER A 40 -23.89 19.78 33.88
N SER A 41 -24.05 18.50 34.20
CA SER A 41 -25.29 17.73 34.04
C SER A 41 -26.46 18.17 34.94
N THR A 42 -26.32 19.27 35.68
CA THR A 42 -27.29 19.78 36.67
C THR A 42 -27.84 21.14 36.23
N SER A 43 -28.78 21.15 35.30
CA SER A 43 -29.32 22.40 34.70
C SER A 43 -30.18 23.27 35.63
N GLN A 44 -30.42 22.86 36.88
CA GLN A 44 -31.33 23.54 37.81
C GLN A 44 -30.74 23.81 39.22
N ALA A 45 -29.46 23.51 39.47
CA ALA A 45 -28.81 23.75 40.76
C ALA A 45 -27.35 24.20 40.59
N CYS A 46 -26.83 24.96 41.57
CA CYS A 46 -25.43 25.38 41.60
C CYS A 46 -24.50 24.16 41.76
N PRO A 47 -23.51 23.95 40.87
CA PRO A 47 -22.65 22.77 40.92
C PRO A 47 -21.69 22.74 42.12
N LEU A 48 -21.50 23.86 42.84
CA LEU A 48 -20.60 23.93 43.99
C LEU A 48 -21.30 23.74 45.35
N CYS A 49 -22.56 24.17 45.48
CA CYS A 49 -23.27 24.14 46.76
C CYS A 49 -24.70 23.62 46.68
N SER A 50 -25.15 23.19 45.50
CA SER A 50 -26.50 22.65 45.26
C SER A 50 -27.68 23.59 45.55
N ALA A 51 -27.42 24.89 45.75
CA ALA A 51 -28.48 25.90 45.91
C ALA A 51 -29.28 26.09 44.60
N ARG A 52 -30.57 26.41 44.73
CA ARG A 52 -31.52 26.57 43.63
C ARG A 52 -31.26 27.91 42.90
N CYS A 53 -31.46 27.94 41.59
CA CYS A 53 -31.13 29.11 40.76
C CYS A 53 -32.36 29.98 40.48
N ARG A 54 -32.22 31.31 40.58
CA ARG A 54 -33.26 32.28 40.21
C ARG A 54 -32.95 32.87 38.83
N GLU A 55 -33.94 32.77 37.94
CA GLU A 55 -34.04 33.33 36.58
C GLU A 55 -33.51 32.47 35.40
N LEU A 56 -34.46 31.97 34.60
CA LEU A 56 -34.28 31.49 33.22
C LEU A 56 -34.90 32.55 32.28
N PRO A 57 -34.27 32.94 31.15
CA PRO A 57 -34.96 33.71 30.12
C PRO A 57 -36.18 32.92 29.60
N SER A 58 -37.36 33.53 29.70
CA SER A 58 -38.66 32.86 29.57
C SER A 58 -38.94 32.28 28.17
N PHE A 59 -39.28 30.99 28.12
CA PHE A 59 -40.06 30.41 27.02
C PHE A 59 -41.52 30.88 27.12
N ARG A 60 -42.03 31.61 26.12
CA ARG A 60 -43.47 31.87 25.98
C ARG A 60 -44.19 30.58 25.59
N SER A 61 -45.02 30.09 26.49
CA SER A 61 -45.99 29.02 26.23
C SER A 61 -47.21 29.61 25.52
N SER A 62 -47.55 29.11 24.33
CA SER A 62 -48.86 29.32 23.71
C SER A 62 -49.62 27.99 23.74
N LYS A 63 -50.74 27.97 24.44
CA LYS A 63 -51.71 26.86 24.41
C LYS A 63 -52.30 26.77 23.01
N SER A 64 -52.19 25.63 22.35
CA SER A 64 -53.13 25.21 21.31
C SER A 64 -53.24 23.68 21.26
N THR A 65 -54.45 23.25 20.95
CA THR A 65 -55.05 21.91 20.88
C THR A 65 -54.23 20.87 20.10
N PRO A 66 -54.45 19.54 20.31
CA PRO A 66 -53.62 18.51 19.68
C PRO A 66 -53.97 18.34 18.20
N PRO A 67 -52.98 18.13 17.29
CA PRO A 67 -53.23 17.87 15.88
C PRO A 67 -53.55 16.38 15.64
N PRO A 68 -54.19 16.04 14.50
CA PRO A 68 -54.44 14.65 14.11
C PRO A 68 -53.12 13.95 13.71
N PRO A 69 -53.07 12.60 13.65
CA PRO A 69 -51.83 11.88 13.41
C PRO A 69 -51.32 12.14 11.98
N ALA A 70 -50.18 12.83 11.88
CA ALA A 70 -49.51 13.07 10.61
C ALA A 70 -48.76 11.80 10.16
N SER A 71 -49.07 11.38 8.95
CA SER A 71 -48.37 10.40 8.12
C SER A 71 -46.86 10.55 8.19
N ARG A 72 -46.16 9.40 8.34
CA ARG A 72 -44.69 9.27 8.22
C ARG A 72 -44.19 9.94 6.95
N VAL A 73 -43.58 11.12 7.09
CA VAL A 73 -42.67 11.67 6.09
C VAL A 73 -41.31 11.00 6.34
N PRO A 74 -40.70 10.31 5.37
CA PRO A 74 -39.36 9.75 5.53
C PRO A 74 -38.38 10.91 5.74
N ALA A 75 -37.48 10.77 6.71
CA ALA A 75 -36.30 11.62 6.80
C ALA A 75 -35.61 11.67 5.43
N GLN A 76 -35.44 12.85 4.87
CA GLN A 76 -34.69 13.01 3.62
C GLN A 76 -33.26 12.49 3.84
N PRO A 77 -32.74 11.60 2.97
CA PRO A 77 -31.37 11.16 3.09
C PRO A 77 -30.43 12.32 2.80
N PHE A 78 -29.50 12.57 3.72
CA PHE A 78 -28.35 13.44 3.55
C PHE A 78 -27.70 13.20 2.18
N PHE A 79 -27.46 14.30 1.44
CA PHE A 79 -26.75 14.41 0.16
C PHE A 79 -26.30 13.08 -0.47
N ARG A 80 -27.19 12.44 -1.24
CA ARG A 80 -26.77 11.53 -2.32
C ARG A 80 -26.88 12.31 -3.62
N PRO A 81 -25.77 12.75 -4.23
CA PRO A 81 -25.81 13.29 -5.58
C PRO A 81 -26.52 12.28 -6.48
N LYS A 82 -27.47 12.74 -7.31
CA LYS A 82 -28.12 11.86 -8.29
C LYS A 82 -27.03 11.37 -9.25
N GLU A 83 -26.71 10.08 -9.20
CA GLU A 83 -25.64 9.52 -10.02
C GLU A 83 -25.98 9.66 -11.51
N PRO A 84 -25.07 10.23 -12.32
CA PRO A 84 -25.24 10.26 -13.75
C PRO A 84 -25.10 8.83 -14.33
N ARG A 85 -25.67 8.61 -15.52
CA ARG A 85 -25.60 7.30 -16.20
C ARG A 85 -24.20 6.97 -16.74
N VAL A 86 -23.45 8.02 -17.05
CA VAL A 86 -22.06 7.99 -17.54
C VAL A 86 -21.24 8.85 -16.59
N PHE A 87 -20.00 8.42 -16.28
CA PHE A 87 -19.10 9.12 -15.36
C PHE A 87 -18.04 9.95 -16.11
N ASP A 88 -18.48 10.77 -17.05
CA ASP A 88 -17.68 11.68 -17.88
C ASP A 88 -17.59 13.11 -17.30
N ASP A 89 -17.86 13.26 -16.00
CA ASP A 89 -17.85 14.52 -15.26
C ASP A 89 -16.54 14.76 -14.49
N ASP A 90 -15.44 14.14 -14.92
CA ASP A 90 -14.12 14.23 -14.29
C ASP A 90 -13.40 15.56 -14.56
N ASP A 91 -12.54 15.96 -13.61
CA ASP A 91 -11.74 17.17 -13.78
C ASP A 91 -10.66 17.02 -14.87
N PRO A 92 -10.40 18.08 -15.67
CA PRO A 92 -9.36 18.06 -16.69
C PRO A 92 -7.96 17.97 -16.09
N LEU A 93 -7.04 17.36 -16.83
CA LEU A 93 -5.64 17.22 -16.42
C LEU A 93 -4.98 18.60 -16.23
N VAL A 94 -4.05 18.67 -15.27
CA VAL A 94 -3.17 19.83 -15.16
C VAL A 94 -2.26 19.85 -16.40
N ARG A 95 -2.47 20.82 -17.30
CA ARG A 95 -1.56 21.02 -18.44
C ARG A 95 -0.23 21.56 -17.89
N PRO A 96 0.92 21.03 -18.31
CA PRO A 96 2.19 21.68 -18.02
C PRO A 96 2.13 23.12 -18.57
N PRO A 97 2.68 24.12 -17.86
CA PRO A 97 2.73 25.48 -18.38
C PRO A 97 3.43 25.45 -19.75
N ARG A 98 2.80 26.05 -20.77
CA ARG A 98 3.43 26.24 -22.07
C ARG A 98 4.73 27.03 -21.84
N PRO A 99 5.90 26.55 -22.34
CA PRO A 99 7.09 27.38 -22.35
C PRO A 99 6.74 28.67 -23.12
N LEU A 100 6.89 29.82 -22.49
CA LEU A 100 6.85 31.09 -23.20
C LEU A 100 8.07 31.13 -24.11
N GLY A 101 7.80 30.93 -25.41
CA GLY A 101 8.65 31.12 -26.58
C GLY A 101 10.16 31.23 -26.38
N ASP A 102 10.88 30.23 -26.91
CA ASP A 102 12.24 30.45 -27.36
C ASP A 102 12.35 30.18 -28.86
N ARG A 103 12.94 31.18 -29.53
CA ARG A 103 13.15 31.26 -30.97
C ARG A 103 14.15 30.20 -31.42
N HIS A 104 13.89 29.69 -32.62
CA HIS A 104 14.81 28.91 -33.45
C HIS A 104 16.29 29.23 -33.23
N HIS A 105 17.07 28.23 -32.82
CA HIS A 105 18.44 28.05 -33.30
C HIS A 105 18.71 26.56 -33.51
N SER A 106 18.84 26.20 -34.79
CA SER A 106 19.38 24.93 -35.25
C SER A 106 20.87 24.86 -34.92
N ALA A 107 21.31 23.78 -34.27
CA ALA A 107 22.69 23.31 -34.38
C ALA A 107 22.72 21.79 -34.18
N ALA A 108 23.16 21.10 -35.23
CA ALA A 108 23.54 19.69 -35.19
C ALA A 108 24.84 19.54 -34.38
N GLY A 109 24.96 18.42 -33.67
CA GLY A 109 26.18 18.08 -32.94
C GLY A 109 26.02 16.79 -32.14
N SER A 110 26.27 15.66 -32.79
CA SER A 110 26.51 14.37 -32.15
C SER A 110 27.82 14.38 -31.37
N THR A 111 27.80 14.04 -30.08
CA THR A 111 28.93 13.41 -29.39
C THR A 111 28.43 12.59 -28.22
N SER A 112 28.61 11.28 -28.33
CA SER A 112 28.58 10.31 -27.25
C SER A 112 29.75 10.59 -26.29
N SER A 113 29.45 10.84 -25.02
CA SER A 113 30.44 10.77 -23.94
C SER A 113 29.81 10.19 -22.68
N SER A 114 30.30 9.02 -22.33
CA SER A 114 30.13 8.33 -21.06
C SER A 114 30.56 9.22 -19.89
N SER A 115 29.60 9.54 -19.01
CA SER A 115 29.88 10.05 -17.67
C SER A 115 28.92 9.37 -16.68
N SER A 116 29.50 8.72 -15.68
CA SER A 116 28.85 8.16 -14.51
C SER A 116 28.10 9.25 -13.74
N SER A 117 26.79 9.36 -13.97
CA SER A 117 25.86 10.26 -13.29
C SER A 117 24.62 9.45 -12.92
N GLY A 118 24.13 9.60 -11.69
CA GLY A 118 23.16 8.72 -11.02
C GLY A 118 22.09 8.14 -11.95
N SER A 119 21.96 6.81 -11.97
CA SER A 119 21.26 6.09 -13.05
C SER A 119 19.82 6.60 -13.23
N ILE A 120 19.61 7.29 -14.35
CA ILE A 120 18.31 7.83 -14.77
C ILE A 120 17.40 6.69 -15.28
N ALA A 121 17.98 5.55 -15.63
CA ALA A 121 17.31 4.39 -16.22
C ALA A 121 17.18 3.20 -15.25
N VAL A 122 16.33 2.23 -15.59
CA VAL A 122 16.23 0.94 -14.88
C VAL A 122 17.58 0.22 -14.97
N ALA A 123 18.10 -0.23 -13.81
CA ALA A 123 19.30 -1.04 -13.76
C ALA A 123 18.94 -2.52 -13.90
N LEU A 124 19.63 -3.23 -14.80
CA LEU A 124 19.47 -4.66 -15.05
C LEU A 124 20.80 -5.38 -14.83
N ASN A 125 20.86 -6.15 -13.75
CA ASN A 125 22.05 -6.91 -13.37
C ASN A 125 21.78 -8.41 -13.49
N THR A 126 22.81 -9.19 -13.83
CA THR A 126 22.70 -10.64 -13.90
C THR A 126 23.70 -11.33 -12.96
N HIS A 127 23.25 -12.39 -12.30
CA HIS A 127 24.10 -13.20 -11.43
C HIS A 127 23.99 -14.68 -11.78
N CYS A 128 25.10 -15.29 -12.15
CA CYS A 128 25.19 -16.73 -12.43
C CYS A 128 25.30 -17.53 -11.12
N GLU A 129 24.76 -18.76 -11.09
CA GLU A 129 24.87 -19.65 -9.93
C GLU A 129 26.33 -19.89 -9.56
N TYR A 130 27.15 -20.19 -10.56
CA TYR A 130 28.60 -20.33 -10.44
C TYR A 130 29.28 -19.42 -11.47
N SER A 131 30.38 -18.77 -11.07
CA SER A 131 31.18 -17.92 -11.97
C SER A 131 31.95 -18.71 -13.02
N SER A 132 32.13 -20.02 -12.80
CA SER A 132 32.82 -20.91 -13.73
C SER A 132 32.20 -22.31 -13.74
N LEU A 133 32.32 -23.01 -14.87
CA LEU A 133 31.89 -24.40 -15.04
C LEU A 133 33.00 -25.18 -15.77
N PRO A 134 33.17 -26.49 -15.49
CA PRO A 134 34.11 -27.32 -16.23
C PRO A 134 33.81 -27.28 -17.75
N ARG A 135 34.86 -27.28 -18.57
CA ARG A 135 34.75 -27.13 -20.04
C ARG A 135 33.99 -28.28 -20.69
N ASP A 136 34.27 -29.50 -20.23
CA ASP A 136 33.78 -30.77 -20.74
C ASP A 136 32.42 -31.19 -20.15
N ALA A 137 31.93 -30.48 -19.13
CA ALA A 137 30.67 -30.76 -18.48
C ALA A 137 29.50 -29.98 -19.09
N THR A 138 28.39 -30.69 -19.30
CA THR A 138 27.05 -30.12 -19.43
C THR A 138 26.49 -29.85 -18.04
N HIS A 139 25.77 -28.74 -17.88
CA HIS A 139 25.09 -28.42 -16.62
C HIS A 139 23.62 -28.16 -16.90
N GLU A 140 22.76 -29.02 -16.36
CA GLU A 140 21.31 -28.83 -16.43
C GLU A 140 20.82 -27.97 -15.27
N ASN A 141 19.70 -27.28 -15.45
CA ASN A 141 19.08 -26.43 -14.41
C ASN A 141 20.04 -25.40 -13.77
N PHE A 142 21.00 -24.90 -14.54
CA PHE A 142 21.92 -23.86 -14.08
C PHE A 142 21.13 -22.57 -13.82
N ALA A 143 21.23 -22.04 -12.61
CA ALA A 143 20.44 -20.87 -12.25
C ALA A 143 21.14 -19.56 -12.68
N VAL A 144 20.39 -18.68 -13.32
CA VAL A 144 20.79 -17.30 -13.60
C VAL A 144 19.73 -16.38 -13.03
N LEU A 145 20.14 -15.47 -12.16
CA LEU A 145 19.29 -14.46 -11.54
C LEU A 145 19.35 -13.17 -12.38
N VAL A 146 18.19 -12.66 -12.75
CA VAL A 146 18.02 -11.32 -13.34
C VAL A 146 17.47 -10.40 -12.26
N HIS A 147 18.17 -9.31 -11.98
CA HIS A 147 17.80 -8.30 -10.99
C HIS A 147 17.50 -6.98 -11.69
N ALA A 148 16.23 -6.60 -11.70
CA ALA A 148 15.76 -5.32 -12.21
C ALA A 148 15.53 -4.35 -11.04
N ARG A 149 16.12 -3.16 -11.10
CA ARG A 149 15.97 -2.10 -10.10
C ARG A 149 15.50 -0.82 -10.76
N ALA A 150 14.37 -0.30 -10.30
CA ALA A 150 13.84 0.96 -10.77
C ALA A 150 14.77 2.12 -10.38
N PRO A 151 14.86 3.17 -11.21
CA PRO A 151 15.66 4.32 -10.87
C PRO A 151 15.07 5.01 -9.63
N GLY A 152 15.94 5.46 -8.72
CA GLY A 152 15.50 6.09 -7.49
C GLY A 152 14.84 7.45 -7.70
N SER A 153 14.21 7.97 -6.64
CA SER A 153 13.53 9.27 -6.63
C SER A 153 14.49 10.48 -6.71
N GLY A 154 15.79 10.23 -6.72
CA GLY A 154 16.86 11.22 -6.69
C GLY A 154 17.58 11.20 -5.35
N GLY A 155 18.92 11.10 -5.37
CA GLY A 155 19.73 11.35 -4.18
C GLY A 155 19.65 12.83 -3.77
N VAL A 156 20.25 13.16 -2.62
CA VAL A 156 20.26 14.52 -2.03
C VAL A 156 20.72 15.62 -3.02
N ASP A 157 21.44 15.25 -4.08
CA ASP A 157 22.02 16.14 -5.09
C ASP A 157 21.33 16.09 -6.48
N ALA A 158 20.25 15.31 -6.66
CA ALA A 158 19.51 15.25 -7.93
C ALA A 158 18.26 16.16 -7.87
N PRO A 159 17.89 16.85 -8.97
CA PRO A 159 16.65 17.62 -8.99
C PRO A 159 15.46 16.70 -8.70
N PRO A 160 14.52 17.09 -7.82
CA PRO A 160 13.40 16.26 -7.46
C PRO A 160 12.63 15.88 -8.71
N ARG A 161 12.57 14.58 -9.01
CA ARG A 161 11.79 14.08 -10.14
C ARG A 161 10.33 14.42 -9.90
N ALA A 162 9.72 15.10 -10.87
CA ALA A 162 8.30 15.38 -10.84
C ALA A 162 7.55 14.05 -10.85
N ARG A 163 6.87 13.78 -9.74
CA ARG A 163 6.05 12.59 -9.57
C ARG A 163 4.93 12.53 -10.62
N ALA A 164 4.65 11.32 -11.13
CA ALA A 164 3.52 11.08 -12.01
C ALA A 164 2.16 11.33 -11.32
N PRO A 165 1.25 12.10 -11.95
CA PRO A 165 -0.12 12.25 -11.46
C PRO A 165 -0.86 10.92 -11.37
N LEU A 166 -1.68 10.75 -10.32
CA LEU A 166 -2.45 9.55 -10.01
C LEU A 166 -3.96 9.77 -10.16
N ASP A 167 -4.65 8.81 -10.79
CA ASP A 167 -6.10 8.62 -10.67
C ASP A 167 -6.38 7.56 -9.60
N LEU A 168 -6.84 7.96 -8.42
CA LEU A 168 -7.16 7.06 -7.32
C LEU A 168 -8.67 6.91 -7.17
N VAL A 169 -9.16 5.67 -7.16
CA VAL A 169 -10.53 5.35 -6.75
C VAL A 169 -10.50 4.58 -5.44
N THR A 170 -11.11 5.13 -4.40
CA THR A 170 -11.25 4.41 -3.13
C THR A 170 -12.63 3.77 -3.03
N VAL A 171 -12.64 2.50 -2.65
CA VAL A 171 -13.83 1.67 -2.49
C VAL A 171 -13.91 1.28 -1.02
N LEU A 172 -14.84 1.92 -0.31
CA LEU A 172 -14.90 1.90 1.15
C LEU A 172 -16.14 1.17 1.64
N ASP A 173 -15.94 0.11 2.42
CA ASP A 173 -17.05 -0.60 3.05
C ASP A 173 -17.69 0.28 4.14
N VAL A 174 -19.02 0.40 4.07
CA VAL A 174 -19.88 1.03 5.08
C VAL A 174 -20.98 0.07 5.51
N SER A 175 -20.70 -1.23 5.50
CA SER A 175 -21.58 -2.27 6.06
C SER A 175 -21.79 -2.10 7.57
N GLY A 176 -22.76 -2.83 8.12
CA GLY A 176 -23.07 -2.76 9.56
C GLY A 176 -21.90 -3.14 10.49
N SER A 177 -20.93 -3.93 10.03
CA SER A 177 -19.74 -4.31 10.81
C SER A 177 -18.76 -3.15 11.03
N MET A 178 -18.80 -2.16 10.15
CA MET A 178 -17.95 -0.96 10.23
C MET A 178 -18.42 0.05 11.30
N VAL A 179 -19.54 -0.18 11.99
CA VAL A 179 -20.03 0.73 13.04
C VAL A 179 -19.02 0.89 14.17
N GLY A 180 -18.83 2.13 14.65
CA GLY A 180 -18.00 2.42 15.81
C GLY A 180 -16.59 2.91 15.45
N SER A 181 -15.58 2.38 16.13
CA SER A 181 -14.17 2.78 15.96
C SER A 181 -13.65 2.50 14.56
N LYS A 182 -14.06 1.37 13.95
CA LYS A 182 -13.67 0.96 12.59
C LYS A 182 -13.90 2.05 11.55
N LEU A 183 -15.13 2.57 11.44
CA LEU A 183 -15.45 3.66 10.51
C LEU A 183 -14.75 4.97 10.90
N ALA A 184 -14.58 5.27 12.18
CA ALA A 184 -13.87 6.48 12.60
C ALA A 184 -12.40 6.47 12.16
N LEU A 185 -11.73 5.32 12.29
CA LEU A 185 -10.34 5.12 11.85
C LEU A 185 -10.21 5.13 10.34
N LEU A 186 -11.17 4.53 9.62
CA LEU A 186 -11.26 4.64 8.17
C LEU A 186 -11.34 6.10 7.73
N LYS A 187 -12.20 6.90 8.36
CA LYS A 187 -12.32 8.34 8.06
C LYS A 187 -11.00 9.08 8.32
N GLN A 188 -10.34 8.78 9.44
CA GLN A 188 -9.05 9.37 9.80
C GLN A 188 -7.95 8.99 8.80
N ALA A 189 -7.86 7.72 8.42
CA ALA A 189 -6.92 7.24 7.41
C ALA A 189 -7.19 7.86 6.02
N MET A 190 -8.47 7.95 5.63
CA MET A 190 -8.85 8.62 4.38
C MET A 190 -8.56 10.12 4.41
N GLY A 191 -8.67 10.77 5.56
CA GLY A 191 -8.22 12.15 5.74
C GLY A 191 -6.73 12.32 5.42
N PHE A 192 -5.90 11.41 5.93
CA PHE A 192 -4.47 11.35 5.61
C PHE A 192 -4.23 11.14 4.11
N VAL A 193 -4.92 10.19 3.47
CA VAL A 193 -4.82 9.96 2.01
C VAL A 193 -5.11 11.24 1.23
N VAL A 194 -6.22 11.93 1.54
CA VAL A 194 -6.61 13.18 0.87
C VAL A 194 -5.55 14.26 1.04
N ASP A 195 -4.92 14.32 2.22
CA ASP A 195 -3.87 15.29 2.51
C ASP A 195 -2.56 14.98 1.79
N SER A 196 -2.21 13.70 1.64
CA SER A 196 -1.02 13.23 0.90
C SER A 196 -1.10 13.42 -0.61
N LEU A 197 -2.31 13.49 -1.19
CA LEU A 197 -2.48 13.70 -2.64
C LEU A 197 -2.15 15.16 -3.03
N GLY A 198 -1.48 15.30 -4.17
CA GLY A 198 -1.09 16.58 -4.77
C GLY A 198 -2.15 17.16 -5.71
N PRO A 199 -1.99 18.42 -6.14
CA PRO A 199 -2.99 19.13 -6.96
C PRO A 199 -3.21 18.54 -8.36
N ALA A 200 -2.26 17.75 -8.87
CA ALA A 200 -2.39 17.04 -10.15
C ALA A 200 -3.07 15.67 -10.01
N ASP A 201 -3.16 15.13 -8.79
CA ASP A 201 -3.84 13.86 -8.54
C ASP A 201 -5.34 14.05 -8.54
N ARG A 202 -6.05 12.97 -8.86
CA ARG A 202 -7.50 12.92 -8.85
C ARG A 202 -7.99 11.80 -7.95
N LEU A 203 -9.03 12.08 -7.17
CA LEU A 203 -9.64 11.12 -6.25
C LEU A 203 -11.13 10.99 -6.54
N CYS A 204 -11.62 9.76 -6.52
CA CYS A 204 -13.04 9.43 -6.46
C CYS A 204 -13.28 8.52 -5.26
N VAL A 205 -14.33 8.81 -4.48
CA VAL A 205 -14.73 7.98 -3.34
C VAL A 205 -16.02 7.24 -3.69
N VAL A 206 -15.94 5.91 -3.66
CA VAL A 206 -17.07 4.99 -3.78
C VAL A 206 -17.28 4.36 -2.41
N SER A 207 -18.50 4.43 -1.89
CA SER A 207 -18.89 3.67 -0.70
C SER A 207 -19.79 2.51 -1.11
N PHE A 208 -19.75 1.43 -0.35
CA PHE A 208 -20.62 0.30 -0.59
C PHE A 208 -21.12 -0.34 0.69
N SER A 209 -22.34 -0.89 0.61
CA SER A 209 -22.88 -1.83 1.58
C SER A 209 -23.71 -2.87 0.83
N SER A 210 -25.04 -2.85 0.93
CA SER A 210 -25.91 -3.70 0.09
C SER A 210 -25.85 -3.31 -1.40
N GLY A 211 -25.44 -2.07 -1.69
CA GLY A 211 -25.17 -1.58 -3.04
C GLY A 211 -24.02 -0.58 -3.00
N ALA A 212 -23.52 -0.19 -4.18
CA ALA A 212 -22.40 0.74 -4.32
C ALA A 212 -22.88 2.12 -4.79
N SER A 213 -22.34 3.18 -4.15
CA SER A 213 -22.64 4.58 -4.48
C SER A 213 -21.36 5.40 -4.67
N ARG A 214 -21.32 6.22 -5.72
CA ARG A 214 -20.25 7.18 -5.99
C ARG A 214 -20.53 8.47 -5.22
N LEU A 215 -19.75 8.76 -4.18
CA LEU A 215 -19.98 9.92 -3.30
C LEU A 215 -19.47 11.23 -3.91
N MET A 216 -18.46 11.15 -4.75
CA MET A 216 -17.92 12.29 -5.49
C MET A 216 -17.45 11.86 -6.87
N ARG A 217 -17.50 12.79 -7.83
CA ARG A 217 -16.84 12.62 -9.14
C ARG A 217 -15.32 12.55 -8.98
N LEU A 218 -14.63 12.05 -10.00
CA LEU A 218 -13.17 12.03 -10.04
C LEU A 218 -12.64 13.47 -10.15
N ALA A 219 -12.26 14.05 -9.01
CA ALA A 219 -11.92 15.47 -8.89
C ALA A 219 -10.45 15.64 -8.55
N ARG A 220 -9.85 16.76 -8.97
CA ARG A 220 -8.46 17.10 -8.65
C ARG A 220 -8.31 17.45 -7.18
N MET A 221 -7.24 16.99 -6.55
CA MET A 221 -6.92 17.27 -5.15
C MET A 221 -6.21 18.62 -4.97
N SER A 222 -6.74 19.66 -5.63
CA SER A 222 -6.30 21.04 -5.48
C SER A 222 -7.15 21.79 -4.44
N GLU A 223 -6.51 22.69 -3.70
CA GLU A 223 -7.18 23.62 -2.78
C GLU A 223 -7.80 24.81 -3.53
N SER A 224 -7.17 25.25 -4.63
CA SER A 224 -7.60 26.45 -5.38
C SER A 224 -8.67 26.15 -6.44
N ASP A 225 -8.57 25.00 -7.10
CA ASP A 225 -9.42 24.64 -8.24
C ASP A 225 -10.60 23.78 -7.77
N GLY A 226 -11.68 24.42 -7.32
CA GLY A 226 -12.94 23.75 -6.97
C GLY A 226 -12.96 23.04 -5.61
N GLY A 227 -11.90 23.17 -4.80
CA GLY A 227 -11.83 22.65 -3.44
C GLY A 227 -11.99 21.13 -3.36
N GLY A 228 -11.34 20.39 -4.26
CA GLY A 228 -11.49 18.93 -4.36
C GLY A 228 -11.08 18.19 -3.09
N LYS A 229 -10.04 18.66 -2.38
CA LYS A 229 -9.68 18.12 -1.05
C LYS A 229 -10.81 18.32 -0.03
N ALA A 230 -11.40 19.51 0.02
CA ALA A 230 -12.54 19.79 0.89
C ALA A 230 -13.79 18.99 0.50
N LEU A 231 -14.02 18.75 -0.80
CA LEU A 231 -15.08 17.86 -1.28
C LEU A 231 -14.85 16.42 -0.82
N ALA A 232 -13.64 15.89 -0.98
CA ALA A 232 -13.28 14.54 -0.54
C ALA A 232 -13.41 14.37 0.97
N LYS A 233 -12.91 15.32 1.77
CA LYS A 233 -13.07 15.30 3.23
C LYS A 233 -14.55 15.29 3.63
N ARG A 234 -15.40 16.12 3.00
CA ARG A 234 -16.85 16.11 3.26
C ARG A 234 -17.51 14.79 2.86
N ALA A 235 -17.11 14.20 1.73
CA ALA A 235 -17.63 12.91 1.28
C ALA A 235 -17.28 11.80 2.29
N VAL A 236 -16.03 11.77 2.77
CA VAL A 236 -15.57 10.82 3.80
C VAL A 236 -16.30 11.04 5.12
N GLU A 237 -16.47 12.29 5.57
CA GLU A 237 -17.21 12.58 6.81
C GLU A 237 -18.69 12.20 6.72
N SER A 238 -19.29 12.23 5.52
CA SER A 238 -20.67 11.82 5.30
C SER A 238 -20.91 10.30 5.34
N LEU A 239 -19.85 9.48 5.39
CA LEU A 239 -19.98 8.03 5.47
C LEU A 239 -20.72 7.63 6.76
N ALA A 240 -21.68 6.74 6.59
CA ALA A 240 -22.46 6.16 7.68
C ALA A 240 -22.60 4.66 7.45
N ALA A 241 -22.29 3.87 8.48
CA ALA A 241 -22.32 2.42 8.43
C ALA A 241 -23.77 1.89 8.49
N GLY A 242 -24.08 0.90 7.67
CA GLY A 242 -25.36 0.19 7.62
C GLY A 242 -25.57 -0.64 6.34
N GLY A 243 -26.34 -1.72 6.45
CA GLY A 243 -26.60 -2.65 5.34
C GLY A 243 -25.66 -3.85 5.32
N GLY A 244 -25.66 -4.60 4.21
CA GLY A 244 -24.77 -5.76 4.00
C GLY A 244 -23.47 -5.37 3.29
N THR A 245 -22.82 -6.34 2.63
CA THR A 245 -21.52 -6.14 1.95
C THR A 245 -21.57 -6.72 0.54
N ASN A 246 -21.47 -5.88 -0.50
CA ASN A 246 -21.51 -6.24 -1.92
C ASN A 246 -20.27 -5.70 -2.66
N ILE A 247 -19.18 -6.46 -2.58
CA ILE A 247 -17.87 -6.13 -3.13
C ILE A 247 -17.94 -6.11 -4.65
N GLY A 248 -18.61 -7.09 -5.28
CA GLY A 248 -18.72 -7.15 -6.73
C GLY A 248 -19.41 -5.92 -7.35
N ALA A 249 -20.47 -5.40 -6.72
CA ALA A 249 -21.10 -4.15 -7.18
C ALA A 249 -20.19 -2.93 -7.01
N ALA A 250 -19.38 -2.91 -5.95
CA ALA A 250 -18.44 -1.83 -5.66
C ALA A 250 -17.30 -1.79 -6.68
N LEU A 251 -16.71 -2.95 -6.99
CA LEU A 251 -15.66 -3.06 -8.02
C LEU A 251 -16.18 -2.72 -9.41
N ARG A 252 -17.39 -3.17 -9.80
CA ARG A 252 -18.00 -2.76 -11.07
C ARG A 252 -18.23 -1.25 -11.16
N LYS A 253 -18.59 -0.60 -10.04
CA LYS A 253 -18.74 0.86 -9.98
C LYS A 253 -17.39 1.55 -10.14
N ALA A 254 -16.34 1.07 -9.47
CA ALA A 254 -14.99 1.60 -9.59
C ALA A 254 -14.43 1.44 -11.01
N ALA A 255 -14.63 0.27 -11.63
CA ALA A 255 -14.31 0.02 -13.03
C ALA A 255 -15.00 1.02 -13.94
N LYS A 256 -16.33 1.20 -13.78
CA LYS A 256 -17.10 2.18 -14.55
C LYS A 256 -16.58 3.61 -14.39
N VAL A 257 -16.16 4.02 -13.19
CA VAL A 257 -15.55 5.36 -12.97
C VAL A 257 -14.26 5.53 -13.77
N LEU A 258 -13.43 4.48 -13.82
CA LEU A 258 -12.19 4.51 -14.59
C LEU A 258 -12.45 4.37 -16.09
N ASP A 259 -13.43 3.58 -16.52
CA ASP A 259 -13.71 3.33 -17.94
C ASP A 259 -14.37 4.53 -18.62
N ASP A 260 -15.35 5.17 -17.94
CA ASP A 260 -16.14 6.30 -18.48
C ASP A 260 -15.40 7.66 -18.43
N ARG A 261 -14.24 7.76 -17.78
CA ARG A 261 -13.52 9.04 -17.59
C ARG A 261 -13.02 9.63 -18.91
N LEU A 262 -13.19 10.94 -19.08
CA LEU A 262 -12.74 11.69 -20.26
C LEU A 262 -11.23 11.86 -20.29
N HIS A 263 -10.63 12.12 -19.13
CA HIS A 263 -9.22 12.38 -18.99
C HIS A 263 -8.54 11.26 -18.22
N ARG A 264 -7.30 10.92 -18.57
CA ARG A 264 -6.54 9.82 -17.96
C ARG A 264 -5.20 10.32 -17.47
N ASN A 265 -4.95 10.24 -16.17
CA ASN A 265 -3.61 10.41 -15.64
C ASN A 265 -2.72 9.22 -16.06
N ALA A 266 -1.42 9.38 -15.89
CA ALA A 266 -0.45 8.38 -16.28
C ALA A 266 -0.57 7.13 -15.39
N VAL A 267 -0.81 7.30 -14.08
CA VAL A 267 -1.05 6.21 -13.13
C VAL A 267 -2.53 6.17 -12.75
N ALA A 268 -3.10 4.96 -12.63
CA ALA A 268 -4.43 4.74 -12.10
C ALA A 268 -4.43 3.54 -11.14
N SER A 269 -5.12 3.65 -10.01
CA SER A 269 -5.19 2.59 -8.99
C SER A 269 -6.53 2.60 -8.27
N VAL A 270 -6.93 1.43 -7.77
CA VAL A 270 -8.07 1.26 -6.89
C VAL A 270 -7.60 0.77 -5.52
N ILE A 271 -8.10 1.40 -4.45
CA ILE A 271 -7.94 0.91 -3.07
C ILE A 271 -9.29 0.39 -2.59
N LEU A 272 -9.38 -0.90 -2.27
CA LEU A 272 -10.55 -1.54 -1.68
C LEU A 272 -10.29 -1.80 -0.20
N LEU A 273 -11.14 -1.28 0.68
CA LEU A 273 -11.12 -1.61 2.10
C LEU A 273 -12.44 -2.24 2.53
N SER A 274 -12.36 -3.41 3.15
CA SER A 274 -13.51 -4.19 3.63
C SER A 274 -13.17 -4.88 4.95
N ASP A 275 -14.12 -4.88 5.89
CA ASP A 275 -14.04 -5.65 7.14
C ASP A 275 -14.97 -6.86 7.13
N GLY A 276 -15.77 -7.05 6.07
CA GLY A 276 -16.80 -8.07 5.97
C GLY A 276 -16.64 -9.06 4.82
N GLN A 277 -17.52 -10.06 4.83
CA GLN A 277 -17.66 -11.10 3.80
C GLN A 277 -18.68 -10.67 2.74
N ASP A 278 -18.41 -10.92 1.45
CA ASP A 278 -19.42 -10.66 0.41
C ASP A 278 -20.68 -11.49 0.67
N THR A 279 -21.83 -10.82 0.79
CA THR A 279 -23.10 -11.47 1.16
C THR A 279 -24.03 -11.65 -0.04
N TYR A 280 -23.67 -11.15 -1.23
CA TYR A 280 -24.59 -11.02 -2.36
C TYR A 280 -24.17 -11.73 -3.64
N THR A 281 -22.86 -11.76 -3.93
CA THR A 281 -22.32 -12.29 -5.19
C THR A 281 -21.70 -13.67 -5.03
N VAL A 282 -21.19 -14.00 -3.84
CA VAL A 282 -20.65 -15.32 -3.53
C VAL A 282 -21.64 -16.11 -2.68
N PRO A 283 -22.12 -17.30 -3.10
CA PRO A 283 -23.06 -18.07 -2.30
C PRO A 283 -22.43 -18.58 -0.99
N ARG A 284 -23.16 -18.46 0.12
CA ARG A 284 -22.76 -18.85 1.49
C ARG A 284 -22.58 -20.37 1.73
N ARG A 285 -22.49 -21.22 0.70
CA ARG A 285 -22.52 -22.69 0.86
C ARG A 285 -21.59 -23.41 -0.11
N GLY A 286 -20.72 -24.23 0.47
CA GLY A 286 -20.00 -25.30 -0.23
C GLY A 286 -18.68 -24.83 -0.83
N GLN A 287 -17.68 -25.72 -0.77
CA GLN A 287 -16.37 -25.55 -1.36
C GLN A 287 -16.49 -25.02 -2.81
N ASP A 288 -15.64 -24.04 -3.14
CA ASP A 288 -15.52 -23.35 -4.44
C ASP A 288 -16.45 -22.14 -4.65
N ALA A 289 -16.30 -21.16 -3.76
CA ALA A 289 -16.67 -19.78 -4.06
C ALA A 289 -15.82 -19.25 -5.23
N ASP A 290 -16.44 -19.02 -6.39
CA ASP A 290 -15.79 -18.38 -7.54
C ASP A 290 -15.62 -16.88 -7.27
N TYR A 291 -14.51 -16.53 -6.63
CA TYR A 291 -14.13 -15.15 -6.36
C TYR A 291 -13.64 -14.41 -7.60
N ASP A 292 -13.29 -15.11 -8.69
CA ASP A 292 -12.89 -14.48 -9.96
C ASP A 292 -14.07 -13.72 -10.58
N ALA A 293 -15.30 -14.20 -10.34
CA ALA A 293 -16.53 -13.50 -10.73
C ALA A 293 -16.72 -12.13 -10.06
N LEU A 294 -15.99 -11.82 -8.97
CA LEU A 294 -16.01 -10.49 -8.34
C LEU A 294 -15.24 -9.46 -9.14
N VAL A 295 -14.24 -9.90 -9.91
CA VAL A 295 -13.31 -9.03 -10.63
C VAL A 295 -13.94 -8.63 -11.97
N PRO A 296 -14.22 -7.33 -12.19
CA PRO A 296 -14.68 -6.86 -13.48
C PRO A 296 -13.66 -7.18 -14.58
N PRO A 297 -14.09 -7.54 -15.80
CA PRO A 297 -13.17 -7.83 -16.90
C PRO A 297 -12.20 -6.69 -17.25
N SER A 298 -12.59 -5.42 -16.99
CA SER A 298 -11.70 -4.26 -17.21
C SER A 298 -10.58 -4.15 -16.16
N PHE A 299 -10.70 -4.84 -15.03
CA PHE A 299 -9.62 -4.97 -14.05
C PHE A 299 -8.82 -6.26 -14.18
N ALA A 300 -9.35 -7.27 -14.89
CA ALA A 300 -8.61 -8.50 -15.13
C ALA A 300 -7.32 -8.19 -15.90
N TYR A 301 -6.19 -8.66 -15.37
CA TYR A 301 -4.90 -8.47 -16.02
C TYR A 301 -4.79 -9.37 -17.26
N THR A 302 -5.09 -8.82 -18.44
CA THR A 302 -5.00 -9.52 -19.74
C THR A 302 -3.57 -9.56 -20.31
N GLY A 303 -2.68 -8.71 -19.77
CA GLY A 303 -1.28 -8.57 -20.18
C GLY A 303 -1.07 -8.21 -21.66
N ASP A 304 -2.10 -7.76 -22.36
CA ASP A 304 -2.05 -7.27 -23.74
C ASP A 304 -1.64 -5.79 -23.82
N GLY A 305 -1.02 -5.26 -22.76
CA GLY A 305 -0.65 -3.84 -22.66
C GLY A 305 -1.85 -2.92 -22.39
N TYR A 306 -3.05 -3.46 -22.19
CA TYR A 306 -4.20 -2.67 -21.79
C TYR A 306 -4.10 -2.28 -20.31
N ARG A 307 -4.31 -1.00 -20.02
CA ARG A 307 -4.15 -0.37 -18.71
C ARG A 307 -5.25 -0.78 -17.73
N SER A 308 -5.14 -1.98 -17.17
CA SER A 308 -5.91 -2.33 -15.97
C SER A 308 -5.32 -1.61 -14.76
N ALA A 309 -6.18 -0.98 -13.96
CA ALA A 309 -5.77 -0.35 -12.70
C ALA A 309 -5.69 -1.43 -11.62
N PRO A 310 -4.54 -1.62 -10.94
CA PRO A 310 -4.42 -2.60 -9.88
C PRO A 310 -5.36 -2.27 -8.70
N VAL A 311 -5.98 -3.32 -8.15
CA VAL A 311 -6.85 -3.21 -6.98
C VAL A 311 -6.08 -3.66 -5.74
N HIS A 312 -5.65 -2.70 -4.93
CA HIS A 312 -5.02 -2.98 -3.64
C HIS A 312 -6.10 -3.21 -2.58
N THR A 313 -6.12 -4.40 -1.99
CA THR A 313 -7.15 -4.82 -1.05
C THR A 313 -6.63 -4.77 0.38
N PHE A 314 -7.43 -4.19 1.28
CA PHE A 314 -7.15 -4.08 2.71
C PHE A 314 -8.22 -4.82 3.49
N GLY A 315 -7.84 -5.96 4.06
CA GLY A 315 -8.67 -6.71 4.98
C GLY A 315 -8.57 -6.14 6.38
N PHE A 316 -9.68 -5.63 6.91
CA PHE A 316 -9.70 -4.96 8.21
C PHE A 316 -10.30 -5.85 9.31
N GLY A 317 -9.54 -6.08 10.39
CA GLY A 317 -9.95 -6.95 11.48
C GLY A 317 -10.08 -8.43 11.06
N THR A 318 -10.59 -9.29 11.94
CA THR A 318 -10.65 -10.75 11.71
C THR A 318 -11.86 -11.23 10.91
N ASP A 319 -12.81 -10.35 10.61
CA ASP A 319 -14.13 -10.73 10.06
C ASP A 319 -14.19 -10.71 8.53
N HIS A 320 -13.15 -10.18 7.88
CA HIS A 320 -13.09 -10.00 6.42
C HIS A 320 -12.87 -11.32 5.66
N ASP A 321 -13.32 -11.37 4.40
CA ASP A 321 -13.03 -12.51 3.52
C ASP A 321 -11.60 -12.40 2.96
N ALA A 322 -10.63 -12.95 3.69
CA ALA A 322 -9.23 -12.95 3.25
C ALA A 322 -9.02 -13.64 1.91
N ALA A 323 -9.81 -14.68 1.58
CA ALA A 323 -9.68 -15.40 0.32
C ALA A 323 -10.17 -14.53 -0.84
N ALA A 324 -11.37 -13.94 -0.73
CA ALA A 324 -11.89 -13.03 -1.73
C ALA A 324 -10.95 -11.84 -2.00
N MET A 325 -10.49 -11.21 -0.92
CA MET A 325 -9.64 -10.01 -1.00
C MET A 325 -8.27 -10.32 -1.62
N HIS A 326 -7.70 -11.49 -1.31
CA HIS A 326 -6.48 -11.96 -1.96
C HIS A 326 -6.70 -12.24 -3.45
N THR A 327 -7.75 -12.98 -3.81
CA THR A 327 -8.05 -13.31 -5.21
C THR A 327 -8.28 -12.05 -6.06
N ILE A 328 -9.02 -11.06 -5.53
CA ILE A 328 -9.23 -9.78 -6.22
C ILE A 328 -7.90 -9.05 -6.45
N ALA A 329 -7.03 -8.99 -5.44
CA ALA A 329 -5.72 -8.35 -5.58
C ALA A 329 -4.85 -9.09 -6.61
N GLU A 330 -4.77 -10.41 -6.53
CA GLU A 330 -3.98 -11.25 -7.43
C GLU A 330 -4.45 -11.14 -8.88
N ALA A 331 -5.76 -11.25 -9.13
CA ALA A 331 -6.34 -11.19 -10.48
C ALA A 331 -6.18 -9.81 -11.17
N THR A 332 -6.00 -8.75 -10.39
CA THR A 332 -5.86 -7.37 -10.89
C THR A 332 -4.41 -6.86 -10.86
N GLY A 333 -3.47 -7.65 -10.32
CA GLY A 333 -2.08 -7.22 -10.13
C GLY A 333 -1.87 -6.23 -8.98
N GLY A 334 -2.84 -6.08 -8.08
CA GLY A 334 -2.74 -5.29 -6.85
C GLY A 334 -2.25 -6.10 -5.65
N THR A 335 -2.04 -5.46 -4.50
CA THR A 335 -1.52 -6.10 -3.28
C THR A 335 -2.63 -6.41 -2.28
N PHE A 336 -2.54 -7.53 -1.56
CA PHE A 336 -3.38 -7.79 -0.38
C PHE A 336 -2.63 -7.46 0.91
N SER A 337 -3.21 -6.57 1.72
CA SER A 337 -2.70 -6.17 3.04
C SER A 337 -3.70 -6.56 4.13
N PHE A 338 -3.21 -7.14 5.21
CA PHE A 338 -4.02 -7.55 6.36
C PHE A 338 -3.73 -6.65 7.55
N ILE A 339 -4.78 -5.98 8.04
CA ILE A 339 -4.72 -5.06 9.18
C ILE A 339 -5.46 -5.71 10.35
N GLU A 340 -4.70 -6.29 11.27
CA GLU A 340 -5.25 -6.96 12.47
C GLU A 340 -5.68 -5.92 13.51
N ASN A 341 -4.85 -4.90 13.75
CA ASN A 341 -5.10 -3.86 14.72
C ASN A 341 -5.60 -2.56 14.08
N GLU A 342 -6.61 -2.00 14.73
CA GLU A 342 -7.24 -0.72 14.40
C GLU A 342 -6.27 0.47 14.30
N ALA A 343 -5.21 0.48 15.11
CA ALA A 343 -4.22 1.56 15.11
C ALA A 343 -3.31 1.58 13.86
N ASP A 344 -3.17 0.43 13.17
CA ASP A 344 -2.22 0.27 12.06
C ASP A 344 -2.82 0.62 10.69
N VAL A 345 -4.10 1.03 10.64
CA VAL A 345 -4.77 1.39 9.38
C VAL A 345 -4.05 2.52 8.68
N GLN A 346 -3.70 3.58 9.42
CA GLN A 346 -3.05 4.73 8.81
C GLN A 346 -1.69 4.36 8.23
N ASP A 347 -0.93 3.51 8.92
CA ASP A 347 0.37 3.03 8.47
C ASP A 347 0.25 2.17 7.21
N ALA A 348 -0.74 1.27 7.17
CA ALA A 348 -0.99 0.45 5.99
C ALA A 348 -1.35 1.28 4.75
N PHE A 349 -2.17 2.32 4.94
CA PHE A 349 -2.49 3.27 3.88
C PHE A 349 -1.28 4.12 3.49
N ALA A 350 -0.49 4.60 4.45
CA ALA A 350 0.71 5.39 4.20
C ALA A 350 1.74 4.60 3.38
N GLN A 351 1.93 3.31 3.68
CA GLN A 351 2.78 2.42 2.91
C GLN A 351 2.29 2.27 1.47
N CYS A 352 1.00 2.00 1.26
CA CYS A 352 0.44 1.84 -0.08
C CYS A 352 0.48 3.14 -0.89
N ILE A 353 0.07 4.25 -0.30
CA ILE A 353 0.12 5.57 -0.93
C ILE A 353 1.57 5.95 -1.24
N GLY A 354 2.53 5.75 -0.32
CA GLY A 354 3.95 5.99 -0.60
C GLY A 354 4.46 5.26 -1.84
N GLY A 355 3.99 4.02 -2.07
CA GLY A 355 4.25 3.27 -3.30
C GLY A 355 3.57 3.87 -4.53
N LEU A 356 2.25 4.07 -4.48
CA LEU A 356 1.46 4.63 -5.59
C LEU A 356 1.91 6.04 -5.99
N LEU A 357 2.42 6.81 -5.03
CA LEU A 357 2.98 8.13 -5.28
C LEU A 357 4.43 8.08 -5.79
N SER A 358 5.09 6.92 -5.85
CA SER A 358 6.48 6.80 -6.29
C SER A 358 6.65 5.97 -7.56
N VAL A 359 5.58 5.70 -8.31
CA VAL A 359 5.65 4.99 -9.61
C VAL A 359 6.61 5.72 -10.56
N ALA A 360 7.71 5.04 -10.91
CA ALA A 360 8.77 5.57 -11.76
C ALA A 360 8.76 4.92 -13.15
N VAL A 361 8.27 3.69 -13.24
CA VAL A 361 8.32 2.86 -14.45
C VAL A 361 6.96 2.23 -14.71
N GLN A 362 6.51 2.24 -15.95
CA GLN A 362 5.31 1.53 -16.42
C GLN A 362 5.62 0.62 -17.61
N GLU A 363 4.74 -0.35 -17.85
CA GLU A 363 4.82 -1.27 -19.00
C GLU A 363 6.19 -1.97 -19.10
N LEU A 364 6.86 -2.22 -17.95
CA LEU A 364 8.15 -2.90 -17.90
C LEU A 364 8.01 -4.33 -18.37
N ARG A 365 8.78 -4.65 -19.40
CA ARG A 365 8.97 -5.98 -19.93
C ARG A 365 10.47 -6.29 -19.93
N VAL A 366 10.82 -7.45 -19.39
CA VAL A 366 12.19 -7.95 -19.39
C VAL A 366 12.29 -9.06 -20.43
N ASP A 367 13.14 -8.86 -21.43
CA ASP A 367 13.38 -9.83 -22.49
C ASP A 367 14.79 -10.42 -22.34
N VAL A 368 14.87 -11.73 -22.44
CA VAL A 368 16.08 -12.53 -22.29
C VAL A 368 16.30 -13.32 -23.58
N ALA A 369 17.50 -13.25 -24.14
CA ALA A 369 17.89 -14.00 -25.32
C ALA A 369 19.16 -14.82 -25.04
N CYS A 370 19.12 -16.12 -25.32
CA CYS A 370 20.29 -16.98 -25.22
C CYS A 370 21.35 -16.56 -26.25
N ALA A 371 22.55 -16.22 -25.77
CA ALA A 371 23.64 -15.78 -26.64
C ALA A 371 24.29 -16.95 -27.41
N ASN A 372 24.27 -18.16 -26.83
CA ASN A 372 24.85 -19.36 -27.43
C ASN A 372 23.75 -20.32 -27.90
N THR A 373 23.89 -20.84 -29.13
CA THR A 373 22.93 -21.76 -29.77
C THR A 373 22.62 -23.03 -28.97
N GLY A 374 23.52 -23.46 -28.10
CA GLY A 374 23.31 -24.66 -27.28
C GLY A 374 22.72 -24.38 -25.90
N VAL A 375 22.59 -23.12 -25.48
CA VAL A 375 21.99 -22.74 -24.20
C VAL A 375 20.48 -22.63 -24.38
N ARG A 376 19.72 -23.23 -23.45
CA ARG A 376 18.26 -23.20 -23.48
C ARG A 376 17.69 -22.84 -22.12
N VAL A 377 16.70 -21.96 -22.08
CA VAL A 377 15.89 -21.67 -20.90
C VAL A 377 14.89 -22.81 -20.73
N ARG A 378 14.94 -23.48 -19.58
CA ARG A 378 14.04 -24.57 -19.22
C ARG A 378 12.82 -24.07 -18.46
N SER A 379 13.02 -23.14 -17.53
CA SER A 379 11.94 -22.54 -16.76
C SER A 379 12.31 -21.15 -16.24
N VAL A 380 11.29 -20.32 -16.01
CA VAL A 380 11.43 -18.99 -15.42
C VAL A 380 10.60 -18.93 -14.14
N SER A 381 11.24 -18.73 -13.00
CA SER A 381 10.56 -18.48 -11.72
C SER A 381 10.28 -16.99 -11.59
N SER A 382 9.11 -16.58 -12.13
CA SER A 382 8.67 -15.19 -12.18
C SER A 382 7.65 -14.79 -11.11
N GLY A 383 7.35 -15.65 -10.12
CA GLY A 383 6.35 -15.33 -9.10
C GLY A 383 4.94 -15.19 -9.69
N CYS A 384 4.25 -14.08 -9.44
CA CYS A 384 2.95 -13.79 -10.06
C CYS A 384 3.05 -13.13 -11.45
N TYR A 385 4.27 -12.81 -11.91
CA TYR A 385 4.47 -12.14 -13.19
C TYR A 385 4.37 -13.14 -14.34
N ARG A 386 3.64 -12.77 -15.38
CA ARG A 386 3.49 -13.62 -16.56
C ARG A 386 4.82 -13.72 -17.28
N SER A 387 5.30 -14.95 -17.45
CA SER A 387 6.48 -15.25 -18.24
C SER A 387 6.12 -16.13 -19.44
N ARG A 388 6.88 -15.97 -20.52
CA ARG A 388 6.76 -16.78 -21.74
C ARG A 388 8.16 -17.24 -22.13
N ILE A 389 8.28 -18.50 -22.51
CA ILE A 389 9.50 -19.07 -23.07
C ILE A 389 9.17 -19.43 -24.51
N ASP A 390 10.07 -19.06 -25.43
CA ASP A 390 9.94 -19.39 -26.84
C ASP A 390 9.98 -20.91 -27.07
N GLU A 391 9.40 -21.40 -28.18
CA GLU A 391 9.30 -22.85 -28.47
C GLU A 391 10.67 -23.53 -28.51
N ASP A 392 11.69 -22.80 -28.99
CA ASP A 392 13.07 -23.27 -29.06
C ASP A 392 13.81 -23.21 -27.71
N GLY A 393 13.21 -22.59 -26.69
CA GLY A 393 13.83 -22.29 -25.39
C GLY A 393 14.98 -21.28 -25.48
N ARG A 394 15.11 -20.54 -26.59
CA ARG A 394 16.23 -19.61 -26.82
C ARG A 394 15.94 -18.17 -26.44
N ALA A 395 14.69 -17.84 -26.17
CA ALA A 395 14.28 -16.55 -25.66
C ALA A 395 13.22 -16.72 -24.58
N ALA A 396 13.16 -15.78 -23.65
CA ALA A 396 12.10 -15.68 -22.65
C ALA A 396 11.75 -14.21 -22.42
N SER A 397 10.49 -13.95 -22.11
CA SER A 397 10.00 -12.61 -21.79
C SER A 397 9.20 -12.63 -20.49
N ILE A 398 9.34 -11.60 -19.66
CA ILE A 398 8.64 -11.44 -18.38
C ILE A 398 7.92 -10.09 -18.40
N ASP A 399 6.60 -10.12 -18.25
CA ASP A 399 5.76 -8.93 -18.15
C ASP A 399 5.67 -8.49 -16.68
N VAL A 400 6.41 -7.44 -16.31
CA VAL A 400 6.53 -6.96 -14.92
C VAL A 400 5.49 -5.88 -14.61
N GLY A 401 5.18 -5.02 -15.58
CA GLY A 401 4.21 -3.94 -15.42
C GLY A 401 4.84 -2.68 -14.79
N GLU A 402 4.47 -2.34 -13.56
CA GLU A 402 4.90 -1.10 -12.91
C GLU A 402 5.95 -1.34 -11.82
N LEU A 403 6.90 -0.40 -11.68
CA LEU A 403 7.81 -0.34 -10.55
C LEU A 403 7.79 1.04 -9.89
N TYR A 404 7.82 1.02 -8.55
CA TYR A 404 8.03 2.19 -7.73
C TYR A 404 9.51 2.58 -7.70
N ALA A 405 9.82 3.83 -7.40
CA ALA A 405 11.18 4.30 -7.26
C ALA A 405 11.95 3.46 -6.22
N ASP A 406 13.17 3.07 -6.57
CA ASP A 406 14.03 2.15 -5.80
C ASP A 406 13.46 0.75 -5.57
N GLU A 407 12.32 0.40 -6.19
CA GLU A 407 11.76 -0.95 -6.12
C GLU A 407 12.58 -1.94 -6.95
N GLU A 408 12.70 -3.17 -6.44
CA GLU A 408 13.51 -4.22 -7.04
C GLU A 408 12.66 -5.45 -7.38
N ARG A 409 13.03 -6.13 -8.47
CA ARG A 409 12.48 -7.42 -8.90
C ARG A 409 13.58 -8.38 -9.25
N ARG A 410 13.45 -9.61 -8.77
CA ARG A 410 14.40 -10.69 -8.98
C ARG A 410 13.71 -11.88 -9.66
N PHE A 411 14.25 -12.32 -10.79
CA PHE A 411 13.72 -13.43 -11.56
C PHE A 411 14.79 -14.50 -11.70
N LEU A 412 14.46 -15.75 -11.34
CA LEU A 412 15.39 -16.86 -11.44
C LEU A 412 15.09 -17.68 -12.70
N LEU A 413 16.04 -17.76 -13.62
CA LEU A 413 15.94 -18.57 -14.83
C LEU A 413 16.77 -19.83 -14.65
N LEU A 414 16.19 -21.00 -14.94
CA LEU A 414 16.91 -22.26 -14.98
C LEU A 414 17.24 -22.57 -16.44
N MET A 415 18.53 -22.76 -16.73
CA MET A 415 19.02 -22.98 -18.08
C MET A 415 19.79 -24.29 -18.20
N ASP A 416 19.71 -24.90 -19.37
CA ASP A 416 20.59 -25.99 -19.77
C ASP A 416 21.81 -25.41 -20.48
N VAL A 417 22.98 -25.60 -19.87
CA VAL A 417 24.24 -25.08 -20.38
C VAL A 417 25.05 -26.23 -20.99
N PRO A 418 25.33 -26.19 -22.31
CA PRO A 418 26.02 -27.25 -23.00
C PRO A 418 27.51 -27.27 -22.63
N ARG A 419 28.21 -28.35 -23.00
CA ARG A 419 29.67 -28.38 -22.98
C ARG A 419 30.25 -27.30 -23.90
N ALA A 420 31.33 -26.67 -23.48
CA ALA A 420 31.98 -25.64 -24.29
C ALA A 420 32.84 -26.28 -25.39
N ARG A 421 32.97 -25.59 -26.53
CA ARG A 421 33.92 -26.01 -27.58
C ARG A 421 35.34 -25.85 -27.07
N VAL A 422 36.25 -26.71 -27.53
CA VAL A 422 37.63 -26.83 -27.01
C VAL A 422 38.41 -25.50 -27.02
N THR A 423 38.07 -24.58 -27.93
CA THR A 423 38.73 -23.28 -28.11
C THR A 423 38.09 -22.11 -27.34
N SER A 424 36.98 -22.31 -26.62
CA SER A 424 36.23 -21.24 -25.96
C SER A 424 36.44 -21.30 -24.44
N ASP A 425 37.16 -20.32 -23.90
CA ASP A 425 37.40 -20.18 -22.46
C ASP A 425 36.22 -19.51 -21.73
N VAL A 426 35.24 -19.01 -22.47
CA VAL A 426 34.07 -18.28 -21.96
C VAL A 426 32.82 -18.74 -22.70
N THR A 427 31.72 -18.88 -21.97
CA THR A 427 30.38 -19.11 -22.53
C THR A 427 29.47 -17.94 -22.17
N HIS A 428 29.01 -17.19 -23.17
CA HIS A 428 27.92 -16.23 -23.01
C HIS A 428 26.60 -17.02 -22.92
N LEU A 429 25.90 -16.90 -21.79
CA LEU A 429 24.66 -17.64 -21.53
C LEU A 429 23.47 -16.91 -22.13
N MET A 430 23.26 -15.66 -21.72
CA MET A 430 22.14 -14.84 -22.14
C MET A 430 22.52 -13.35 -22.19
N GLN A 431 21.81 -12.63 -23.04
CA GLN A 431 21.69 -11.18 -23.01
C GLN A 431 20.34 -10.82 -22.42
N VAL A 432 20.30 -9.76 -21.62
CA VAL A 432 19.09 -9.30 -20.97
C VAL A 432 18.85 -7.86 -21.39
N SER A 433 17.61 -7.55 -21.73
CA SER A 433 17.17 -6.20 -22.05
C SER A 433 15.83 -5.93 -21.39
N CYS A 434 15.48 -4.66 -21.19
CA CYS A 434 14.12 -4.29 -20.82
C CYS A 434 13.59 -3.17 -21.68
N ALA A 435 12.29 -3.23 -21.94
CA ALA A 435 11.50 -2.18 -22.55
C ALA A 435 10.53 -1.63 -21.49
N TYR A 436 10.45 -0.32 -21.34
CA TYR A 436 9.54 0.30 -20.39
C TYR A 436 9.17 1.74 -20.79
N ARG A 437 8.14 2.28 -20.15
CA ARG A 437 7.76 3.69 -20.22
C ARG A 437 8.27 4.43 -18.98
N ASP A 438 9.14 5.41 -19.18
CA ASP A 438 9.65 6.26 -18.11
C ASP A 438 8.59 7.31 -17.75
N MET A 439 8.25 7.38 -16.46
CA MET A 439 7.23 8.29 -15.97
C MET A 439 7.69 9.74 -15.84
N ALA A 440 9.00 9.98 -15.73
CA ALA A 440 9.54 11.33 -15.69
C ALA A 440 9.52 12.00 -17.08
N THR A 441 9.77 11.22 -18.14
CA THR A 441 9.87 11.72 -19.52
C THR A 441 8.63 11.42 -20.37
N GLY A 442 7.83 10.42 -19.98
CA GLY A 442 6.68 9.91 -20.74
C GLY A 442 7.06 9.05 -21.96
N LEU A 443 8.36 8.86 -22.21
CA LEU A 443 8.90 8.17 -23.38
C LEU A 443 9.08 6.67 -23.13
N ALA A 444 8.95 5.89 -24.20
CA ALA A 444 9.35 4.50 -24.19
C ALA A 444 10.88 4.41 -24.32
N THR A 445 11.50 3.65 -23.43
CA THR A 445 12.95 3.48 -23.30
C THR A 445 13.27 2.00 -23.32
N ASN A 446 14.33 1.64 -24.05
CA ASN A 446 14.90 0.30 -24.01
C ASN A 446 16.30 0.39 -23.39
N VAL A 447 16.61 -0.55 -22.49
CA VAL A 447 17.90 -0.62 -21.79
C VAL A 447 18.43 -2.04 -21.88
N ASP A 448 19.67 -2.16 -22.32
CA ASP A 448 20.40 -3.42 -22.27
C ASP A 448 21.04 -3.57 -20.88
N GLY A 449 20.90 -4.76 -20.31
CA GLY A 449 21.49 -5.15 -19.03
C GLY A 449 22.84 -5.81 -19.18
N GLU A 450 23.40 -6.24 -18.06
CA GLU A 450 24.65 -6.99 -18.03
C GLU A 450 24.47 -8.42 -18.56
N ASP A 451 25.27 -8.81 -19.56
CA ASP A 451 25.28 -10.17 -20.09
C ASP A 451 25.67 -11.21 -19.03
N ALA A 452 24.93 -12.31 -18.97
CA ALA A 452 25.28 -13.42 -18.09
C ALA A 452 26.36 -14.29 -18.74
N VAL A 453 27.54 -14.35 -18.12
CA VAL A 453 28.72 -15.02 -18.67
C VAL A 453 29.31 -15.99 -17.64
N VAL A 454 29.74 -17.15 -18.13
CA VAL A 454 30.40 -18.18 -17.30
C VAL A 454 31.75 -18.56 -17.89
N LEU A 455 32.77 -18.61 -17.03
CA LEU A 455 34.11 -19.03 -17.41
C LEU A 455 34.20 -20.56 -17.57
N ARG A 456 35.00 -21.03 -18.52
CA ARG A 456 35.19 -22.45 -18.84
C ARG A 456 36.65 -22.90 -18.65
N PRO A 457 37.14 -22.93 -17.39
CA PRO A 457 38.50 -23.37 -17.12
C PRO A 457 38.69 -24.83 -17.52
N SER A 458 39.91 -25.16 -17.97
CA SER A 458 40.32 -26.53 -18.30
C SER A 458 40.47 -27.41 -17.05
N ARG A 459 40.73 -26.81 -15.88
CA ARG A 459 40.79 -27.49 -14.58
C ARG A 459 39.57 -27.13 -13.75
N ALA A 460 38.95 -28.12 -13.12
CA ALA A 460 37.79 -27.91 -12.25
C ALA A 460 38.16 -26.95 -11.10
N ALA A 461 37.56 -25.75 -11.11
CA ALA A 461 37.62 -24.81 -10.00
C ALA A 461 36.62 -25.22 -8.92
N ARG A 462 36.85 -24.75 -7.68
CA ARG A 462 35.85 -24.92 -6.61
C ARG A 462 34.62 -24.10 -6.97
N LEU A 463 33.49 -24.78 -7.13
CA LEU A 463 32.20 -24.15 -7.41
C LEU A 463 31.64 -23.58 -6.11
N GLU A 464 31.75 -22.26 -5.95
CA GLU A 464 31.08 -21.54 -4.86
C GLU A 464 29.87 -20.82 -5.44
N ARG A 465 28.70 -21.06 -4.84
CA ARG A 465 27.45 -20.47 -5.31
C ARG A 465 27.42 -18.97 -5.00
N SER A 466 26.98 -18.16 -5.95
CA SER A 466 26.70 -16.74 -5.73
C SER A 466 25.70 -16.54 -4.58
N ALA A 467 26.01 -15.63 -3.66
CA ALA A 467 25.15 -15.32 -2.52
C ALA A 467 23.78 -14.78 -2.97
N GLU A 468 23.75 -14.00 -4.06
CA GLU A 468 22.52 -13.45 -4.65
C GLU A 468 21.58 -14.56 -5.14
N VAL A 469 22.14 -15.56 -5.83
CA VAL A 469 21.40 -16.71 -6.35
C VAL A 469 20.94 -17.62 -5.21
N ASP A 470 21.78 -17.86 -4.20
CA ASP A 470 21.42 -18.65 -3.02
C ASP A 470 20.26 -18.00 -2.26
N ARG A 471 20.33 -16.69 -2.03
CA ARG A 471 19.28 -15.89 -1.37
C ARG A 471 17.95 -16.04 -2.10
N GLU A 472 17.94 -15.87 -3.42
CA GLU A 472 16.71 -15.95 -4.22
C GLU A 472 16.13 -17.36 -4.25
N ARG A 473 16.97 -18.39 -4.38
CA ARG A 473 16.51 -19.79 -4.31
C ARG A 473 15.87 -20.11 -2.95
N VAL A 474 16.48 -19.68 -1.86
CA VAL A 474 15.97 -19.89 -0.50
C VAL A 474 14.61 -19.24 -0.32
N ARG A 475 14.42 -18.04 -0.87
CA ARG A 475 13.14 -17.32 -0.87
C ARG A 475 12.05 -18.06 -1.64
N LEU A 476 12.35 -18.52 -2.85
CA LEU A 476 11.41 -19.28 -3.67
C LEU A 476 11.01 -20.59 -2.97
N GLU A 477 11.99 -21.35 -2.47
CA GLU A 477 11.74 -22.58 -1.75
C GLU A 477 10.91 -22.37 -0.47
N ALA A 478 11.10 -21.25 0.23
CA ALA A 478 10.30 -20.86 1.39
C ALA A 478 8.86 -20.50 0.97
N THR A 479 8.69 -19.73 -0.11
CA THR A 479 7.38 -19.33 -0.64
C THR A 479 6.54 -20.55 -1.04
N ASP A 480 7.13 -21.52 -1.73
CA ASP A 480 6.48 -22.79 -2.05
C ASP A 480 6.06 -23.55 -0.78
N GLY A 481 6.90 -23.49 0.24
CA GLY A 481 6.61 -24.05 1.56
C GLY A 481 5.45 -23.37 2.27
N ILE A 482 5.35 -22.04 2.18
CA ILE A 482 4.23 -21.27 2.73
C ILE A 482 2.93 -21.64 2.02
N ALA A 483 2.95 -21.76 0.68
CA ALA A 483 1.79 -22.18 -0.10
C ALA A 483 1.35 -23.61 0.26
N ALA A 484 2.29 -24.55 0.40
CA ALA A 484 2.00 -25.92 0.83
C ALA A 484 1.44 -25.99 2.25
N ALA A 485 2.00 -25.20 3.19
CA ALA A 485 1.52 -25.11 4.56
C ALA A 485 0.10 -24.52 4.62
N ARG A 486 -0.18 -23.49 3.81
CA ARG A 486 -1.54 -22.96 3.65
C ARG A 486 -2.50 -24.06 3.18
N ALA A 487 -2.15 -24.77 2.11
CA ALA A 487 -2.99 -25.83 1.57
C ALA A 487 -3.26 -26.94 2.60
N ALA A 488 -2.27 -27.30 3.42
CA ALA A 488 -2.46 -28.23 4.53
C ALA A 488 -3.41 -27.68 5.61
N ALA A 489 -3.23 -26.42 6.02
CA ALA A 489 -4.10 -25.76 7.01
C ALA A 489 -5.55 -25.62 6.52
N GLU A 490 -5.79 -25.32 5.24
CA GLU A 490 -7.14 -25.25 4.65
C GLU A 490 -7.85 -26.62 4.66
N ARG A 491 -7.10 -27.72 4.59
CA ARG A 491 -7.63 -29.09 4.77
C ARG A 491 -7.78 -29.50 6.24
N GLY A 492 -7.43 -28.63 7.18
CA GLY A 492 -7.44 -28.90 8.63
C GLY A 492 -6.22 -29.65 9.15
N ALA A 493 -5.20 -29.90 8.32
CA ALA A 493 -3.96 -30.57 8.70
C ALA A 493 -2.95 -29.58 9.30
N HIS A 494 -3.29 -28.99 10.45
CA HIS A 494 -2.48 -27.93 11.10
C HIS A 494 -1.10 -28.41 11.56
N GLU A 495 -0.99 -29.65 12.04
CA GLU A 495 0.31 -30.24 12.43
C GLU A 495 1.25 -30.38 11.22
N GLU A 496 0.72 -30.81 10.07
CA GLU A 496 1.46 -30.88 8.81
C GLU A 496 1.93 -29.48 8.38
N ALA A 497 1.05 -28.48 8.45
CA ALA A 497 1.37 -27.09 8.12
C ALA A 497 2.51 -26.54 8.99
N VAL A 498 2.47 -26.80 10.30
CA VAL A 498 3.52 -26.39 11.25
C VAL A 498 4.86 -27.04 10.90
N GLU A 499 4.88 -28.34 10.62
CA GLU A 499 6.12 -29.05 10.28
C GLU A 499 6.69 -28.62 8.92
N ILE A 500 5.85 -28.33 7.92
CA ILE A 500 6.29 -27.75 6.65
C ILE A 500 7.01 -26.42 6.90
N LEU A 501 6.39 -25.48 7.63
CA LEU A 501 7.00 -24.17 7.92
C LEU A 501 8.26 -24.31 8.77
N ARG A 502 8.27 -25.20 9.76
CA ARG A 502 9.44 -25.48 10.59
C ARG A 502 10.61 -26.01 9.77
N LYS A 503 10.36 -26.94 8.84
CA LYS A 503 11.38 -27.48 7.93
C LYS A 503 11.97 -26.37 7.06
N LYS A 504 11.12 -25.49 6.53
CA LYS A 504 11.54 -24.36 5.69
C LYS A 504 12.32 -23.32 6.48
N GLN A 505 11.88 -22.97 7.70
CA GLN A 505 12.62 -22.09 8.60
C GLN A 505 14.04 -22.63 8.88
N ARG A 506 14.17 -23.93 9.16
CA ARG A 506 15.48 -24.58 9.33
C ARG A 506 16.32 -24.62 8.04
N ALA A 507 15.70 -24.63 6.87
CA ALA A 507 16.42 -24.56 5.60
C ALA A 507 16.96 -23.14 5.36
N VAL A 508 16.13 -22.11 5.58
CA VAL A 508 16.54 -20.70 5.51
C VAL A 508 17.71 -20.44 6.46
N ALA A 509 17.62 -20.85 7.73
CA ALA A 509 18.67 -20.64 8.73
C ALA A 509 20.01 -21.34 8.40
N ARG A 510 19.99 -22.41 7.60
CA ARG A 510 21.20 -23.16 7.19
C ARG A 510 21.82 -22.65 5.88
N SER A 511 21.11 -21.81 5.14
CA SER A 511 21.59 -21.25 3.87
C SER A 511 22.90 -20.47 4.04
N ALA A 512 23.65 -20.31 2.95
CA ALA A 512 24.88 -19.51 3.00
C ALA A 512 24.55 -18.04 3.24
N ALA A 513 23.48 -17.53 2.60
CA ALA A 513 22.99 -16.16 2.78
C ALA A 513 22.61 -15.86 4.24
N ALA A 514 21.88 -16.75 4.92
CA ALA A 514 21.53 -16.55 6.33
C ALA A 514 22.76 -16.55 7.26
N ARG A 515 23.73 -17.45 7.02
CA ARG A 515 24.98 -17.49 7.81
C ARG A 515 25.86 -16.24 7.58
N ALA A 516 25.72 -15.59 6.44
CA ALA A 516 26.36 -14.31 6.15
C ALA A 516 25.64 -13.10 6.78
N GLY A 517 24.51 -13.31 7.47
CA GLY A 517 23.77 -12.24 8.14
C GLY A 517 22.88 -11.42 7.20
N ASP A 518 22.45 -12.01 6.08
CA ASP A 518 21.59 -11.33 5.11
C ASP A 518 20.24 -10.90 5.70
N SER A 519 19.90 -9.61 5.56
CA SER A 519 18.68 -9.03 6.15
C SER A 519 17.40 -9.71 5.68
N MET A 520 17.30 -10.06 4.40
CA MET A 520 16.11 -10.71 3.87
C MET A 520 15.93 -12.13 4.42
N CYS A 521 17.02 -12.89 4.55
CA CYS A 521 16.95 -14.22 5.16
C CYS A 521 16.53 -14.17 6.64
N VAL A 522 17.00 -13.15 7.37
CA VAL A 522 16.62 -12.92 8.78
C VAL A 522 15.13 -12.58 8.88
N GLU A 523 14.64 -11.65 8.06
CA GLU A 523 13.22 -11.28 8.00
C GLU A 523 12.34 -12.47 7.60
N LEU A 524 12.70 -13.19 6.54
CA LEU A 524 11.98 -14.38 6.09
C LEU A 524 11.91 -15.47 7.17
N SER A 525 12.99 -15.68 7.92
CA SER A 525 12.99 -16.63 9.04
C SER A 525 12.03 -16.21 10.16
N ARG A 526 11.90 -14.90 10.41
CA ARG A 526 10.95 -14.33 11.36
C ARG A 526 9.51 -14.47 10.86
N ASP A 527 9.25 -14.17 9.59
CA ASP A 527 7.95 -14.34 8.94
C ASP A 527 7.49 -15.80 9.02
N LEU A 528 8.36 -16.76 8.71
CA LEU A 528 8.08 -18.19 8.82
C LEU A 528 7.77 -18.62 10.26
N GLN A 529 8.42 -18.02 11.25
CA GLN A 529 8.15 -18.29 12.67
C GLN A 529 6.74 -17.80 13.06
N GLU A 530 6.38 -16.59 12.63
CA GLU A 530 5.07 -16.00 12.90
C GLU A 530 3.96 -16.80 12.22
N MET A 531 4.14 -17.14 10.93
CA MET A 531 3.21 -18.02 10.21
C MET A 531 3.05 -19.36 10.92
N ARG A 532 4.14 -19.97 11.40
CA ARG A 532 4.09 -21.24 12.14
C ARG A 532 3.23 -21.14 13.40
N SER A 533 3.36 -20.04 14.15
CA SER A 533 2.54 -19.80 15.35
C SER A 533 1.05 -19.66 15.01
N ARG A 534 0.74 -18.99 13.90
CA ARG A 534 -0.63 -18.68 13.49
C ARG A 534 -1.35 -19.83 12.78
N VAL A 535 -0.62 -20.76 12.14
CA VAL A 535 -1.23 -21.97 11.52
C VAL A 535 -1.38 -23.15 12.48
N ALA A 536 -0.85 -23.05 13.72
CA ALA A 536 -0.79 -24.14 14.67
C ALA A 536 -2.16 -24.66 15.11
N ASP A 537 -3.15 -23.77 15.21
CA ASP A 537 -4.51 -24.10 15.64
C ASP A 537 -5.53 -23.62 14.62
N ARG A 538 -6.59 -24.41 14.42
CA ARG A 538 -7.69 -24.06 13.52
C ARG A 538 -8.28 -22.68 13.79
N ARG A 539 -8.59 -22.39 15.05
CA ARG A 539 -9.19 -21.10 15.45
C ARG A 539 -8.25 -19.92 15.15
N ARG A 540 -6.95 -20.06 15.40
CA ARG A 540 -5.96 -19.00 15.11
C ARG A 540 -5.79 -18.80 13.61
N TYR A 541 -5.77 -19.91 12.87
CA TYR A 541 -5.69 -19.88 11.42
C TYR A 541 -6.91 -19.17 10.80
N GLU A 542 -8.12 -19.52 11.21
CA GLU A 542 -9.35 -18.91 10.70
C GLU A 542 -9.46 -17.42 11.08
N LEU A 543 -9.05 -17.02 12.30
CA LEU A 543 -9.18 -15.63 12.76
C LEU A 543 -8.16 -14.67 12.14
N SER A 544 -6.88 -15.04 12.07
CA SER A 544 -5.84 -14.13 11.56
C SER A 544 -4.72 -14.82 10.78
N GLY A 545 -4.50 -16.12 10.98
CA GLY A 545 -3.43 -16.85 10.30
C GLY A 545 -3.62 -16.97 8.78
N ARG A 546 -4.85 -17.18 8.30
CA ARG A 546 -5.16 -17.24 6.87
C ARG A 546 -4.83 -15.92 6.18
N ALA A 547 -5.31 -14.81 6.72
CA ALA A 547 -5.04 -13.48 6.18
C ALA A 547 -3.54 -13.13 6.21
N TYR A 548 -2.86 -13.44 7.32
CA TYR A 548 -1.42 -13.22 7.45
C TYR A 548 -0.61 -14.03 6.42
N VAL A 549 -0.94 -15.32 6.21
CA VAL A 549 -0.26 -16.17 5.22
C VAL A 549 -0.54 -15.70 3.79
N LEU A 550 -1.78 -15.32 3.46
CA LEU A 550 -2.16 -14.82 2.14
C LEU A 550 -1.47 -13.50 1.80
N ALA A 551 -1.44 -12.54 2.73
CA ALA A 551 -0.67 -11.32 2.52
C ALA A 551 0.83 -11.63 2.39
N GLY A 552 1.31 -12.66 3.12
CA GLY A 552 2.62 -13.35 2.96
C GLY A 552 2.96 -13.67 1.53
N LEU A 553 2.12 -14.52 0.96
CA LEU A 553 2.24 -14.99 -0.41
C LEU A 553 2.14 -13.83 -1.41
N SER A 554 1.19 -12.91 -1.23
CA SER A 554 1.03 -11.74 -2.10
C SER A 554 2.32 -10.91 -2.20
N SER A 555 2.97 -10.61 -1.07
CA SER A 555 4.23 -9.86 -1.05
C SER A 555 5.39 -10.60 -1.69
N HIS A 556 5.57 -11.89 -1.42
CA HIS A 556 6.68 -12.65 -2.02
C HIS A 556 6.44 -12.94 -3.51
N ALA A 557 5.20 -13.12 -3.93
CA ALA A 557 4.84 -13.33 -5.33
C ALA A 557 5.11 -12.06 -6.16
N GLN A 558 4.75 -10.89 -5.61
CA GLN A 558 4.96 -9.58 -6.25
C GLN A 558 6.34 -8.97 -5.97
N GLN A 559 7.04 -9.44 -4.94
CA GLN A 559 8.25 -8.81 -4.38
C GLN A 559 8.01 -7.35 -3.97
N ARG A 560 6.82 -7.07 -3.44
CA ARG A 560 6.33 -5.75 -3.07
C ARG A 560 5.87 -5.75 -1.62
N ALA A 561 6.08 -4.64 -0.93
CA ALA A 561 5.73 -4.55 0.48
C ALA A 561 4.20 -4.60 0.66
N THR A 562 3.74 -5.44 1.59
CA THR A 562 2.33 -5.52 2.02
C THR A 562 2.28 -5.33 3.52
N SER A 563 1.25 -4.66 4.04
CA SER A 563 1.12 -4.45 5.47
C SER A 563 0.63 -5.72 6.16
N ARG A 564 1.40 -6.18 7.15
CA ARG A 564 1.12 -7.33 8.01
C ARG A 564 1.75 -7.11 9.38
N GLN A 565 1.02 -7.43 10.43
CA GLN A 565 1.48 -7.24 11.81
C GLN A 565 2.24 -8.47 12.32
N MET A 566 3.43 -8.26 12.88
CA MET A 566 4.16 -9.32 13.60
C MET A 566 3.92 -9.25 15.09
N SER A 567 3.80 -10.41 15.73
CA SER A 567 3.82 -10.49 17.18
C SER A 567 5.21 -10.08 17.68
N CYS A 568 5.29 -9.09 18.57
CA CYS A 568 6.54 -8.79 19.27
C CYS A 568 6.77 -9.82 20.37
N ASP A 569 7.79 -10.67 20.22
CA ASP A 569 8.32 -11.44 21.35
C ASP A 569 8.94 -10.43 22.34
N GLY A 570 8.39 -10.37 23.55
CA GLY A 570 8.74 -9.41 24.61
C GLY A 570 10.18 -9.50 25.15
N GLU A 571 11.06 -10.29 24.54
CA GLU A 571 12.41 -10.57 25.07
C GLU A 571 13.51 -9.68 24.47
N THR A 572 13.31 -9.04 23.33
CA THR A 572 14.31 -8.11 22.75
C THR A 572 14.12 -6.65 23.13
N ALA A 573 12.97 -6.28 23.71
CA ALA A 573 12.72 -4.93 24.22
C ALA A 573 13.57 -4.59 25.47
N GLY A 574 13.99 -5.60 26.24
CA GLY A 574 14.73 -5.42 27.49
C GLY A 574 16.24 -5.17 27.35
N ARG A 575 16.86 -5.39 26.18
CA ARG A 575 18.34 -5.31 26.03
C ARG A 575 18.86 -4.17 25.16
N ARG A 576 17.98 -3.35 24.56
CA ARG A 576 18.37 -2.13 23.82
C ARG A 576 18.11 -0.82 24.58
N ALA A 577 17.63 -0.89 25.83
CA ALA A 577 17.30 0.28 26.64
C ALA A 577 18.51 1.01 27.26
N GLU A 578 19.76 0.54 27.07
CA GLU A 578 20.96 1.16 27.68
C GLU A 578 21.92 1.87 26.72
N ALA A 579 21.56 2.06 25.45
CA ALA A 579 22.32 2.92 24.54
C ALA A 579 21.45 4.11 24.08
N GLY A 580 21.67 5.28 24.68
CA GLY A 580 20.82 6.45 24.52
C GLY A 580 20.74 6.99 23.09
N ARG A 581 19.50 7.09 22.59
CA ARG A 581 18.86 8.24 21.91
C ARG A 581 17.47 7.76 21.47
N GLY A 582 16.44 8.52 21.83
CA GLY A 582 15.03 8.18 21.62
C GLY A 582 14.75 7.70 20.19
N THR A 583 14.50 6.40 20.06
CA THR A 583 14.01 5.80 18.82
C THR A 583 12.50 5.65 19.01
N THR A 584 11.74 6.43 18.24
CA THR A 584 10.28 6.33 18.13
C THR A 584 9.90 4.88 17.81
N GLN A 585 8.87 4.33 18.48
CA GLN A 585 8.35 2.99 18.18
C GLN A 585 7.81 2.99 16.75
N ILE A 586 8.61 2.51 15.80
CA ILE A 586 8.14 2.18 14.45
C ILE A 586 7.39 0.86 14.56
N SER A 587 6.17 0.81 13.99
CA SER A 587 5.23 -0.30 14.00
C SER A 587 5.88 -1.68 13.75
N THR A 588 5.27 -2.73 14.33
CA THR A 588 5.60 -4.16 14.23
C THR A 588 5.41 -4.76 12.81
N ALA A 589 5.47 -3.94 11.77
CA ALA A 589 5.26 -4.34 10.39
C ALA A 589 6.47 -5.09 9.78
N SER A 590 6.21 -5.92 8.77
CA SER A 590 7.29 -6.45 7.92
C SER A 590 7.85 -5.34 7.04
N PHE A 591 9.17 -5.13 7.10
CA PHE A 591 9.87 -4.14 6.30
C PHE A 591 10.36 -4.68 4.94
N SER A 592 10.11 -5.96 4.67
CA SER A 592 10.52 -6.58 3.41
C SER A 592 9.91 -5.85 2.21
N TYR A 593 10.75 -5.55 1.23
CA TYR A 593 10.39 -4.89 -0.04
C TYR A 593 9.91 -3.43 0.07
N MET A 594 10.11 -2.77 1.22
CA MET A 594 9.73 -1.37 1.36
C MET A 594 10.71 -0.45 0.64
N THR A 595 10.15 0.51 -0.11
CA THR A 595 10.95 1.56 -0.75
C THR A 595 11.17 2.74 0.21
N PRO A 596 12.19 3.59 -0.03
CA PRO A 596 12.40 4.80 0.76
C PRO A 596 11.14 5.69 0.84
N ALA A 597 10.40 5.82 -0.25
CA ALA A 597 9.16 6.61 -0.28
C ALA A 597 8.07 6.08 0.66
N MET A 598 7.97 4.75 0.82
CA MET A 598 7.04 4.13 1.77
C MET A 598 7.48 4.42 3.22
N MET A 599 8.78 4.32 3.49
CA MET A 599 9.35 4.60 4.81
C MET A 599 9.16 6.06 5.21
N ASP A 600 9.40 6.99 4.28
CA ASP A 600 9.22 8.43 4.52
C ASP A 600 7.77 8.77 4.85
N MET A 601 6.81 8.15 4.14
CA MET A 601 5.37 8.33 4.42
C MET A 601 4.98 7.82 5.81
N LEU A 602 5.50 6.68 6.24
CA LEU A 602 5.26 6.15 7.60
C LEU A 602 5.85 7.05 8.69
N CYS A 603 7.05 7.60 8.45
CA CYS A 603 7.69 8.56 9.35
C CYS A 603 6.94 9.92 9.40
N TRP A 604 6.08 10.19 8.43
CA TRP A 604 5.17 11.34 8.42
C TRP A 604 3.88 11.07 9.19
N CYS A 605 3.40 9.83 9.15
CA CYS A 605 2.22 9.37 9.88
C CYS A 605 2.45 9.33 11.41
N SER A 606 3.67 8.98 11.85
CA SER A 606 4.04 9.00 13.26
C SER A 606 4.03 10.43 13.84
N PRO A 607 3.37 10.69 14.99
CA PRO A 607 3.28 12.03 15.56
C PRO A 607 4.67 12.58 15.91
N ARG A 608 5.18 13.47 15.06
CA ARG A 608 6.41 14.22 15.32
C ARG A 608 6.16 15.17 16.49
N LEU A 609 6.76 14.88 17.64
CA LEU A 609 7.16 15.95 18.55
C LEU A 609 8.19 16.80 17.79
N HIS A 610 7.79 18.00 17.37
CA HIS A 610 8.66 18.96 16.72
C HIS A 610 9.98 19.12 17.50
N PRO A 611 11.17 19.01 16.87
CA PRO A 611 12.38 19.51 17.49
C PRO A 611 12.28 21.03 17.54
N LEU A 612 12.21 21.59 18.75
CA LEU A 612 12.38 23.01 18.99
C LEU A 612 13.71 23.46 18.36
N SER A 613 13.62 24.34 17.37
CA SER A 613 14.76 25.07 16.81
C SER A 613 15.61 25.66 17.94
N PRO A 614 16.95 25.50 17.95
CA PRO A 614 17.79 26.20 18.90
C PRO A 614 17.73 27.69 18.58
N ARG A 615 17.13 28.49 19.47
CA ARG A 615 17.26 29.95 19.41
C ARG A 615 18.73 30.31 19.57
N SER A 616 19.29 30.97 18.57
CA SER A 616 20.61 31.59 18.60
C SER A 616 20.67 32.62 19.75
N ALA A 617 21.41 32.30 20.81
CA ALA A 617 21.86 33.29 21.77
C ALA A 617 23.15 33.92 21.21
N HIS A 618 22.99 35.00 20.45
CA HIS A 618 24.03 35.98 20.19
C HIS A 618 23.52 37.33 20.70
N GLY A 619 24.11 37.80 21.81
CA GLY A 619 23.70 39.05 22.44
C GLY A 619 24.52 39.37 23.69
N ARG A 620 25.73 39.89 23.45
CA ARG A 620 26.44 40.92 24.24
C ARG A 620 26.05 41.08 25.73
N ARG A 621 27.00 40.79 26.61
CA ARG A 621 27.62 41.80 27.49
C ARG A 621 28.95 41.29 28.01
#